data_AF-A0A023G316-F1
#
_entry.id   AF-A0A023G316-F1
#
_cell.length_a   1.000
_cell.length_b   1.000
_cell.length_c   1.000
_cell.angle_alpha   90.00
_cell.angle_beta   90.00
_cell.angle_gamma   90.00
#
_symmetry.space_group_name_H-M   'P 1'
#
loop_
_entity.id
_entity.type
_entity.pdbx_description
1 polymer ?
#
loop_
_entity_poly.entity_id
_entity_poly.type
_entity_poly.pdbx_seq_one_letter_code
_entity_poly.pdbx_strand_id
1 'polypeptide(L)'
;WLESFVMAGKQSISVTFITLLVMAEWSSAEIAEQPPQVEDVDIQKFFKGSDKIRTYYSNDPSVLCRGDHIEEVTVTGAKLTRHVKERSGRRTHSHLASRALVKLEGRFTTLKKGSKPDSIDLRYEGGSPYRVETMEHQNGSCAVFATSIRRVGNREATVSLDVRVRPSGEEEDDVPPCLEEELKFIKEKFPEQNEPINLYTSCLNK
;
A
#
# COMPACT_ATOMS: atom_id res chain seq x y z
N TRP A 1 -5.51 -11.24 109.67
CA TRP A 1 -6.91 -11.70 109.78
C TRP A 1 -7.71 -10.87 108.79
N LEU A 2 -8.26 -11.55 107.76
CA LEU A 2 -9.47 -11.23 106.94
C LEU A 2 -9.65 -9.74 106.53
N GLU A 3 -9.77 -9.35 105.26
CA GLU A 3 -10.68 -9.86 104.22
C GLU A 3 -10.24 -9.45 102.80
N SER A 4 -10.76 -10.25 101.87
CA SER A 4 -10.71 -10.19 100.40
C SER A 4 -11.20 -8.88 99.77
N PHE A 5 -10.71 -8.56 98.56
CA PHE A 5 -11.58 -8.13 97.46
C PHE A 5 -10.96 -8.46 96.10
N VAL A 6 -11.70 -9.25 95.32
CA VAL A 6 -11.50 -9.55 93.90
C VAL A 6 -12.22 -8.45 93.11
N MET A 7 -11.61 -7.89 92.06
CA MET A 7 -12.35 -7.51 90.84
C MET A 7 -11.47 -7.58 89.60
N ALA A 8 -12.08 -8.13 88.55
CA ALA A 8 -11.50 -8.54 87.29
C ALA A 8 -11.23 -7.36 86.34
N GLY A 9 -10.05 -7.36 85.71
CA GLY A 9 -9.70 -6.48 84.61
C GLY A 9 -9.58 -7.27 83.30
N LYS A 10 -10.61 -7.16 82.46
CA LYS A 10 -10.66 -7.58 81.06
C LYS A 10 -9.76 -6.65 80.22
N GLN A 11 -8.92 -7.18 79.34
CA GLN A 11 -8.53 -6.60 78.03
C GLN A 11 -7.58 -7.58 77.32
N SER A 12 -8.09 -8.36 76.37
CA SER A 12 -8.14 -8.08 74.92
C SER A 12 -6.83 -8.43 74.21
N ILE A 13 -6.77 -9.67 73.72
CA ILE A 13 -5.76 -10.20 72.81
C ILE A 13 -6.05 -9.58 71.44
N SER A 14 -5.23 -8.62 71.01
CA SER A 14 -5.27 -8.12 69.63
C SER A 14 -4.45 -9.08 68.77
N VAL A 15 -5.12 -10.03 68.11
CA VAL A 15 -4.53 -10.84 67.05
C VAL A 15 -4.52 -9.99 65.78
N THR A 16 -3.38 -9.41 65.46
CA THR A 16 -3.18 -8.68 64.20
C THR A 16 -3.10 -9.70 63.07
N PHE A 17 -4.22 -9.91 62.36
CA PHE A 17 -4.23 -10.59 61.08
C PHE A 17 -3.49 -9.72 60.05
N ILE A 18 -2.25 -10.10 59.74
CA ILE A 18 -1.53 -9.56 58.59
C ILE A 18 -2.06 -10.30 57.36
N THR A 19 -3.14 -9.78 56.76
CA THR A 19 -3.56 -10.19 55.42
C THR A 19 -2.60 -9.59 54.41
N LEU A 20 -1.63 -10.39 54.01
CA LEU A 20 -0.69 -10.11 52.93
C LEU A 20 -1.45 -10.23 51.59
N LEU A 21 -2.04 -9.11 51.16
CA LEU A 21 -2.63 -8.94 49.84
C LEU A 21 -1.50 -8.91 48.81
N VAL A 22 -1.21 -10.08 48.23
CA VAL A 22 -0.43 -10.17 46.99
C VAL A 22 -1.33 -9.64 45.88
N MET A 23 -1.25 -8.33 45.63
CA MET A 23 -1.65 -7.76 44.35
C MET A 23 -0.71 -8.36 43.30
N ALA A 24 -1.17 -9.40 42.62
CA ALA A 24 -0.62 -9.75 41.32
C ALA A 24 -0.94 -8.57 40.41
N GLU A 25 -0.04 -7.58 40.37
CA GLU A 25 0.00 -6.58 39.30
C GLU A 25 0.21 -7.35 38.01
N TRP A 26 -0.90 -7.71 37.35
CA TRP A 26 -0.91 -7.88 35.92
C TRP A 26 -0.53 -6.53 35.35
N SER A 27 0.77 -6.33 35.20
CA SER A 27 1.34 -5.40 34.25
C SER A 27 0.79 -5.81 32.88
N SER A 28 -0.41 -5.34 32.54
CA SER A 28 -0.72 -4.99 31.17
C SER A 28 0.34 -3.96 30.79
N ALA A 29 1.47 -4.46 30.31
CA ALA A 29 2.24 -3.70 29.37
C ALA A 29 1.24 -3.39 28.26
N GLU A 30 0.70 -2.17 28.27
CA GLU A 30 0.36 -1.49 27.04
C GLU A 30 1.63 -1.61 26.20
N ILE A 31 1.69 -2.68 25.42
CA ILE A 31 2.47 -2.71 24.19
C ILE A 31 1.84 -1.55 23.44
N ALA A 32 2.43 -0.35 23.63
CA ALA A 32 2.17 0.77 22.77
C ALA A 32 2.34 0.19 21.38
N GLU A 33 1.23 0.00 20.67
CA GLU A 33 1.22 -0.47 19.30
C GLU A 33 2.14 0.49 18.56
N GLN A 34 3.38 0.07 18.39
CA GLN A 34 4.36 0.85 17.66
C GLN A 34 3.71 0.95 16.29
N PRO A 35 3.37 2.18 15.83
CA PRO A 35 2.63 2.33 14.59
C PRO A 35 3.34 1.49 13.54
N PRO A 36 2.64 0.59 12.84
CA PRO A 36 3.25 -0.42 11.98
C PRO A 36 4.31 0.30 11.16
N GLN A 37 5.57 -0.13 11.31
CA GLN A 37 6.67 0.54 10.64
C GLN A 37 6.32 0.54 9.17
N VAL A 38 6.06 1.73 8.63
CA VAL A 38 5.74 1.90 7.21
C VAL A 38 6.96 1.37 6.49
N GLU A 39 6.83 0.22 5.84
CA GLU A 39 7.90 -0.32 5.04
C GLU A 39 8.36 0.75 4.05
N ASP A 40 9.66 1.03 4.06
CA ASP A 40 10.27 2.07 3.24
C ASP A 40 10.27 1.60 1.79
N VAL A 41 9.14 1.84 1.11
CA VAL A 41 8.92 1.55 -0.30
C VAL A 41 9.96 2.27 -1.16
N ASP A 42 10.42 1.60 -2.21
CA ASP A 42 11.45 2.13 -3.12
C ASP A 42 11.01 1.92 -4.56
N ILE A 43 10.35 2.94 -5.12
CA ILE A 43 9.85 2.88 -6.49
C ILE A 43 11.00 2.77 -7.50
N GLN A 44 12.17 3.34 -7.20
CA GLN A 44 13.33 3.23 -8.07
C GLN A 44 13.81 1.79 -8.13
N LYS A 45 13.95 1.12 -6.98
CA LYS A 45 14.27 -0.32 -6.93
C LYS A 45 13.18 -1.16 -7.58
N PHE A 46 11.92 -0.74 -7.50
CA PHE A 46 10.84 -1.44 -8.17
C PHE A 46 10.88 -1.30 -9.70
N PHE A 47 11.47 -0.25 -10.24
CA PHE A 47 11.56 -0.08 -11.69
C PHE A 47 12.83 -0.72 -12.27
N LYS A 48 13.84 -1.00 -11.43
CA LYS A 48 15.08 -1.67 -11.87
C LYS A 48 14.80 -3.10 -12.35
N GLY A 49 15.37 -3.45 -13.51
CA GLY A 49 15.27 -4.76 -14.15
C GLY A 49 14.92 -4.63 -15.63
N SER A 50 14.96 -5.74 -16.36
CA SER A 50 14.50 -5.83 -17.75
C SER A 50 13.07 -6.34 -17.88
N ASP A 51 12.51 -6.87 -16.79
CA ASP A 51 11.20 -7.52 -16.79
C ASP A 51 10.07 -6.52 -16.97
N LYS A 52 9.04 -6.91 -17.73
CA LYS A 52 7.86 -6.08 -17.92
C LYS A 52 7.03 -6.04 -16.64
N ILE A 53 6.56 -4.87 -16.26
CA ILE A 53 5.67 -4.70 -15.11
C ILE A 53 4.22 -4.82 -15.59
N ARG A 54 3.45 -5.72 -14.97
CA ARG A 54 2.04 -5.97 -15.31
C ARG A 54 1.12 -5.38 -14.28
N THR A 55 0.02 -4.77 -14.71
CA THR A 55 -1.08 -4.42 -13.80
C THR A 55 -2.10 -5.54 -13.79
N TYR A 56 -2.26 -6.22 -12.66
CA TYR A 56 -3.22 -7.32 -12.48
C TYR A 56 -4.59 -6.80 -12.03
N TYR A 57 -4.60 -5.80 -11.16
CA TYR A 57 -5.84 -5.21 -10.67
C TYR A 57 -5.81 -3.70 -10.81
N SER A 58 -6.96 -3.10 -11.10
CA SER A 58 -7.14 -1.66 -11.04
C SER A 58 -8.55 -1.33 -10.61
N ASN A 59 -8.75 -0.25 -9.84
CA ASN A 59 -10.08 0.27 -9.57
C ASN A 59 -10.54 1.32 -10.61
N ASP A 60 -9.74 1.59 -11.65
CA ASP A 60 -10.12 2.45 -12.78
C ASP A 60 -11.00 1.65 -13.78
N PRO A 61 -12.32 1.91 -13.85
CA PRO A 61 -13.23 1.12 -14.67
C PRO A 61 -13.05 1.34 -16.18
N SER A 62 -12.25 2.35 -16.56
CA SER A 62 -11.93 2.64 -17.96
C SER A 62 -10.79 1.78 -18.49
N VAL A 63 -10.00 1.15 -17.63
CA VAL A 63 -8.83 0.36 -18.03
C VAL A 63 -9.21 -1.11 -18.18
N LEU A 64 -8.87 -1.70 -19.32
CA LEU A 64 -9.04 -3.14 -19.57
C LEU A 64 -7.73 -3.92 -19.41
N CYS A 65 -6.60 -3.27 -19.73
CA CYS A 65 -5.25 -3.83 -19.56
C CYS A 65 -4.25 -2.70 -19.46
N ARG A 66 -3.21 -2.89 -18.63
CA ARG A 66 -2.07 -1.98 -18.51
C ARG A 66 -0.80 -2.77 -18.21
N GLY A 67 0.29 -2.41 -18.87
CA GLY A 67 1.62 -2.94 -18.56
C GLY A 67 2.71 -2.01 -19.05
N ASP A 68 3.85 -2.06 -18.38
CA ASP A 68 4.98 -1.17 -18.60
C ASP A 68 6.22 -1.98 -18.99
N HIS A 69 6.89 -1.56 -20.06
CA HIS A 69 8.22 -2.00 -20.40
C HIS A 69 9.20 -0.90 -19.98
N ILE A 70 10.05 -1.20 -18.99
CA ILE A 70 11.04 -0.25 -18.49
C ILE A 70 12.27 -0.30 -19.38
N GLU A 71 12.59 0.82 -20.02
CA GLU A 71 13.70 0.93 -20.98
C GLU A 71 15.00 1.36 -20.29
N GLU A 72 14.89 2.32 -19.37
CA GLU A 72 16.03 2.91 -18.67
C GLU A 72 15.62 3.33 -17.26
N VAL A 73 16.49 3.08 -16.26
CA VAL A 73 16.33 3.59 -14.90
C VAL A 73 17.62 4.26 -14.45
N THR A 74 17.52 5.51 -14.03
CA THR A 74 18.62 6.31 -13.49
C THR A 74 18.41 6.57 -12.00
N VAL A 75 19.28 7.37 -11.39
CA VAL A 75 19.08 7.83 -9.99
C VAL A 75 17.89 8.79 -9.88
N THR A 76 17.63 9.57 -10.93
CA THR A 76 16.65 10.66 -10.87
C THR A 76 15.32 10.34 -11.55
N GLY A 77 15.25 9.27 -12.33
CA GLY A 77 14.06 8.96 -13.13
C GLY A 77 14.14 7.67 -13.91
N ALA A 78 13.14 7.43 -14.75
CA ALA A 78 13.05 6.26 -15.62
C ALA A 78 12.43 6.63 -16.97
N LYS A 79 12.74 5.84 -18.01
CA LYS A 79 12.02 5.83 -19.29
C LYS A 79 11.30 4.50 -19.44
N LEU A 80 10.07 4.57 -19.93
CA LEU A 80 9.25 3.38 -20.12
C LEU A 80 8.26 3.54 -21.26
N THR A 81 7.94 2.42 -21.90
CA THR A 81 6.82 2.31 -22.83
C THR A 81 5.66 1.63 -22.13
N ARG A 82 4.52 2.33 -22.04
CA ARG A 82 3.27 1.84 -21.46
C ARG A 82 2.35 1.31 -22.55
N HIS A 83 1.91 0.08 -22.37
CA HIS A 83 0.85 -0.57 -23.14
C HIS A 83 -0.45 -0.40 -22.37
N VAL A 84 -1.42 0.30 -22.93
CA VAL A 84 -2.74 0.46 -22.30
C VAL A 84 -3.84 0.13 -23.30
N LYS A 85 -4.87 -0.58 -22.81
CA LYS A 85 -6.12 -0.79 -23.53
C LYS A 85 -7.24 -0.27 -22.66
N GLU A 86 -7.96 0.72 -23.16
CA GLU A 86 -9.10 1.31 -22.48
C GLU A 86 -10.42 0.74 -23.01
N ARG A 87 -11.46 0.77 -22.18
CA ARG A 87 -12.82 0.45 -22.55
C ARG A 87 -13.33 1.62 -23.40
N SER A 88 -13.74 1.36 -24.64
CA SER A 88 -14.27 2.42 -25.51
C SER A 88 -15.45 3.12 -24.83
N GLY A 89 -15.33 4.42 -24.58
CA GLY A 89 -16.44 5.23 -24.08
C GLY A 89 -17.63 5.15 -25.04
N ARG A 90 -18.84 5.11 -24.49
CA ARG A 90 -20.13 4.88 -25.18
C ARG A 90 -20.55 5.94 -26.23
N ARG A 91 -19.66 6.83 -26.70
CA ARG A 91 -20.04 8.00 -27.52
C ARG A 91 -19.11 8.42 -28.66
N THR A 92 -18.14 7.61 -29.06
CA THR A 92 -17.40 7.87 -30.31
C THR A 92 -17.39 6.62 -31.17
N HIS A 93 -17.94 6.74 -32.39
CA HIS A 93 -18.17 5.71 -33.39
C HIS A 93 -16.91 4.98 -33.93
N SER A 94 -15.79 4.94 -33.19
CA SER A 94 -14.64 4.09 -33.53
C SER A 94 -14.62 2.87 -32.61
N HIS A 95 -15.13 1.74 -33.11
CA HIS A 95 -15.19 0.43 -32.45
C HIS A 95 -13.84 -0.24 -32.14
N LEU A 96 -12.74 0.51 -32.17
CA LEU A 96 -11.43 0.02 -31.78
C LEU A 96 -11.18 0.51 -30.37
N ALA A 97 -11.25 -0.41 -29.39
CA ALA A 97 -10.56 -0.22 -28.12
C ALA A 97 -9.10 0.12 -28.45
N SER A 98 -8.73 1.40 -28.36
CA SER A 98 -7.43 1.87 -28.80
C SER A 98 -6.39 1.26 -27.88
N ARG A 99 -5.69 0.24 -28.37
CA ARG A 99 -4.40 -0.14 -27.80
C ARG A 99 -3.48 1.04 -28.05
N ALA A 100 -3.13 1.75 -27.00
CA ALA A 100 -2.17 2.84 -27.09
C ALA A 100 -0.83 2.33 -26.57
N LEU A 101 0.21 2.59 -27.37
CA LEU A 101 1.61 2.54 -26.94
C LEU A 101 1.99 3.96 -26.59
N VAL A 102 2.36 4.19 -25.33
CA VAL A 102 2.69 5.51 -24.81
C VAL A 102 4.11 5.49 -24.31
N LYS A 103 4.98 6.31 -24.91
CA LYS A 103 6.34 6.51 -24.41
C LYS A 103 6.35 7.59 -23.34
N LEU A 104 6.94 7.26 -22.20
CA LEU A 104 6.90 8.06 -20.99
C LEU A 104 8.29 8.28 -20.41
N GLU A 105 8.52 9.50 -19.95
CA GLU A 105 9.66 9.86 -19.11
C GLU A 105 9.15 10.17 -17.71
N GLY A 106 9.79 9.59 -16.71
CA GLY A 106 9.42 9.73 -15.31
C GLY A 106 10.54 10.34 -14.48
N ARG A 107 10.18 11.24 -13.57
CA ARG A 107 11.11 11.76 -12.56
C ARG A 107 10.74 11.22 -11.19
N PHE A 108 11.70 10.59 -10.50
CA PHE A 108 11.51 10.12 -9.15
C PHE A 108 11.42 11.28 -8.15
N THR A 109 10.52 11.16 -7.20
CA THR A 109 10.30 12.11 -6.11
C THR A 109 9.94 11.37 -4.83
N THR A 110 10.16 12.03 -3.69
CA THR A 110 9.73 11.55 -2.38
C THR A 110 8.58 12.42 -1.89
N LEU A 111 7.37 11.86 -1.82
CA LEU A 111 6.16 12.56 -1.36
C LEU A 111 5.80 12.22 0.09
N LYS A 112 6.02 10.99 0.53
CA LYS A 112 5.87 10.59 1.95
C LYS A 112 7.16 10.86 2.72
N LYS A 113 7.07 10.87 4.06
CA LYS A 113 8.26 10.97 4.92
C LYS A 113 9.09 9.69 4.74
N GLY A 114 10.20 9.78 4.03
CA GLY A 114 11.09 8.66 3.74
C GLY A 114 12.43 9.13 3.19
N SER A 115 13.39 8.21 3.14
CA SER A 115 14.72 8.48 2.54
C SER A 115 14.79 8.07 1.07
N LYS A 116 13.85 7.23 0.62
CA LYS A 116 13.79 6.68 -0.72
C LYS A 116 12.69 7.36 -1.54
N PRO A 117 12.80 7.36 -2.88
CA PRO A 117 11.71 7.79 -3.73
C PRO A 117 10.55 6.79 -3.64
N ASP A 118 9.35 7.32 -3.42
CA ASP A 118 8.09 6.58 -3.37
C ASP A 118 7.17 6.95 -4.53
N SER A 119 7.51 7.98 -5.31
CA SER A 119 6.68 8.47 -6.41
C SER A 119 7.47 8.72 -7.68
N ILE A 120 6.76 8.71 -8.81
CA ILE A 120 7.25 9.06 -10.13
C ILE A 120 6.28 10.03 -10.83
N ASP A 121 6.80 11.18 -11.26
CA ASP A 121 6.07 12.14 -12.10
C ASP A 121 6.28 11.78 -13.57
N LEU A 122 5.27 11.17 -14.20
CA LEU A 122 5.30 10.73 -15.58
C LEU A 122 4.85 11.84 -16.54
N ARG A 123 5.56 11.94 -17.65
CA ARG A 123 5.27 12.83 -18.78
C ARG A 123 5.36 12.07 -20.08
N TYR A 124 4.60 12.50 -21.08
CA TYR A 124 4.80 12.02 -22.44
C TYR A 124 6.20 12.38 -22.94
N GLU A 125 6.78 11.53 -23.77
CA GLU A 125 7.96 11.90 -24.57
C GLU A 125 7.59 13.14 -25.42
N GLY A 126 8.21 14.28 -25.13
CA GLY A 126 7.78 15.61 -25.62
C GLY A 126 7.33 16.59 -24.54
N GLY A 127 7.25 16.14 -23.27
CA GLY A 127 7.21 17.00 -22.08
C GLY A 127 5.83 17.32 -21.51
N SER A 128 4.74 16.97 -22.20
CA SER A 128 3.38 17.15 -21.68
C SER A 128 3.14 16.31 -20.42
N PRO A 129 2.53 16.86 -19.35
CA PRO A 129 2.20 16.09 -18.16
C PRO A 129 1.32 14.89 -18.49
N TYR A 130 1.59 13.76 -17.85
CA TYR A 130 0.76 12.56 -17.96
C TYR A 130 0.05 12.27 -16.63
N ARG A 131 0.77 11.70 -15.66
CA ARG A 131 0.24 11.27 -14.35
C ARG A 131 1.34 11.26 -13.30
N VAL A 132 0.96 11.36 -12.03
CA VAL A 132 1.85 11.06 -10.90
C VAL A 132 1.45 9.71 -10.33
N GLU A 133 2.42 8.82 -10.16
CA GLU A 133 2.21 7.51 -9.56
C GLU A 133 3.01 7.43 -8.26
N THR A 134 2.35 6.99 -7.20
CA THR A 134 2.94 6.81 -5.87
C THR A 134 2.79 5.37 -5.45
N MET A 135 3.88 4.75 -5.00
CA MET A 135 3.87 3.43 -4.41
C MET A 135 3.31 3.53 -2.98
N GLU A 136 2.23 2.81 -2.74
CA GLU A 136 1.55 2.77 -1.44
C GLU A 136 2.07 1.65 -0.56
N HIS A 137 2.39 0.51 -1.17
CA HIS A 137 2.83 -0.71 -0.51
C HIS A 137 3.59 -1.60 -1.50
N GLN A 138 4.48 -2.44 -0.99
CA GLN A 138 5.22 -3.40 -1.78
C GLN A 138 5.49 -4.68 -0.97
N ASN A 139 4.91 -5.80 -1.38
CA ASN A 139 5.31 -7.12 -0.92
C ASN A 139 6.00 -7.91 -2.05
N GLY A 140 7.32 -8.06 -1.94
CA GLY A 140 8.13 -8.83 -2.89
C GLY A 140 8.09 -8.24 -4.31
N SER A 141 7.52 -8.99 -5.25
CA SER A 141 7.34 -8.61 -6.65
C SER A 141 6.04 -7.84 -6.92
N CYS A 142 5.11 -7.81 -5.97
CA CYS A 142 3.87 -7.06 -6.06
C CYS A 142 4.02 -5.68 -5.43
N ALA A 143 3.27 -4.70 -5.93
CA ALA A 143 3.18 -3.38 -5.33
C ALA A 143 1.84 -2.71 -5.67
N VAL A 144 1.36 -1.89 -4.75
CA VAL A 144 0.17 -1.05 -4.92
C VAL A 144 0.60 0.35 -5.33
N PHE A 145 0.00 0.86 -6.40
CA PHE A 145 0.25 2.20 -6.91
C PHE A 145 -1.01 3.05 -6.86
N ALA A 146 -0.94 4.20 -6.17
CA ALA A 146 -1.89 5.27 -6.31
C ALA A 146 -1.51 6.15 -7.52
N THR A 147 -2.38 6.21 -8.51
CA THR A 147 -2.19 7.00 -9.72
C THR A 147 -3.13 8.21 -9.70
N SER A 148 -2.57 9.40 -9.83
CA SER A 148 -3.32 10.65 -9.88
C SER A 148 -3.04 11.42 -11.17
N ILE A 149 -4.10 12.02 -11.73
CA ILE A 149 -3.93 13.00 -12.80
C ILE A 149 -3.64 14.34 -12.14
N ARG A 150 -2.55 15.01 -12.54
CA ARG A 150 -2.24 16.36 -12.05
C ARG A 150 -3.45 17.25 -12.28
N ARG A 151 -3.92 17.93 -11.22
CA ARG A 151 -5.10 18.80 -11.29
C ARG A 151 -4.92 19.81 -12.42
N VAL A 152 -5.84 19.80 -13.38
CA VAL A 152 -6.03 20.90 -14.34
C VAL A 152 -7.30 21.63 -13.92
N GLY A 153 -7.14 22.75 -13.20
CA GLY A 153 -8.25 23.56 -12.68
C GLY A 153 -8.81 23.11 -11.32
N ASN A 154 -10.09 23.41 -11.05
CA ASN A 154 -10.75 23.22 -9.75
C ASN A 154 -11.35 21.82 -9.51
N ARG A 155 -11.13 20.85 -10.41
CA ARG A 155 -11.64 19.49 -10.20
C ARG A 155 -10.76 18.76 -9.19
N GLU A 156 -11.38 17.97 -8.32
CA GLU A 156 -10.65 17.05 -7.44
C GLU A 156 -9.85 16.06 -8.28
N ALA A 157 -8.66 15.70 -7.81
CA ALA A 157 -7.82 14.74 -8.50
C ALA A 157 -8.44 13.36 -8.31
N THR A 158 -8.84 12.71 -9.41
CA THR A 158 -9.22 11.30 -9.36
C THR A 158 -7.97 10.47 -9.07
N VAL A 159 -8.04 9.66 -8.03
CA VAL A 159 -6.99 8.69 -7.67
C VAL A 159 -7.49 7.30 -8.05
N SER A 160 -6.70 6.56 -8.82
CA SER A 160 -6.93 5.13 -9.05
C SER A 160 -5.85 4.31 -8.36
N LEU A 161 -6.22 3.13 -7.88
CA LEU A 161 -5.32 2.16 -7.27
C LEU A 161 -5.09 1.02 -8.25
N ASP A 162 -3.81 0.73 -8.51
CA ASP A 162 -3.36 -0.38 -9.35
C ASP A 162 -2.54 -1.36 -8.51
N VAL A 163 -2.78 -2.67 -8.64
CA VAL A 163 -1.86 -3.70 -8.15
C VAL A 163 -0.98 -4.14 -9.32
N ARG A 164 0.32 -3.93 -9.19
CA ARG A 164 1.31 -4.23 -10.22
C ARG A 164 2.27 -5.31 -9.77
N VAL A 165 2.70 -6.12 -10.72
CA VAL A 165 3.61 -7.25 -10.52
C VAL A 165 4.80 -7.08 -11.45
N ARG A 166 5.99 -7.30 -10.91
CA ARG A 166 7.18 -7.58 -11.71
C ARG A 166 7.49 -9.07 -11.63
N PRO A 167 7.11 -9.87 -12.64
CA PRO A 167 7.40 -11.30 -12.63
C PRO A 167 8.91 -11.50 -12.55
N SER A 168 9.33 -12.45 -11.72
CA SER A 168 10.73 -12.88 -11.65
C SER A 168 10.90 -14.08 -12.58
N GLY A 169 11.40 -13.86 -13.80
CA GLY A 169 11.64 -14.92 -14.79
C GLY A 169 10.58 -15.01 -15.90
N GLU A 170 10.65 -16.09 -16.68
CA GLU A 170 9.85 -16.28 -17.90
C GLU A 170 8.47 -16.91 -17.66
N GLU A 171 8.12 -17.29 -16.43
CA GLU A 171 6.82 -17.89 -16.11
C GLU A 171 5.71 -16.84 -16.21
N GLU A 172 5.09 -16.80 -17.38
CA GLU A 172 4.22 -15.71 -17.80
C GLU A 172 2.80 -15.80 -17.22
N ASP A 173 2.38 -16.99 -16.78
CA ASP A 173 0.97 -17.30 -16.55
C ASP A 173 0.60 -17.58 -15.09
N ASP A 174 1.58 -17.74 -14.19
CA ASP A 174 1.29 -18.00 -12.78
C ASP A 174 1.00 -16.70 -12.02
N VAL A 175 -0.12 -16.72 -11.28
CA VAL A 175 -0.58 -15.63 -10.42
C VAL A 175 0.34 -15.58 -9.19
N PRO A 176 1.10 -14.49 -8.95
CA PRO A 176 2.00 -14.43 -7.81
C PRO A 176 1.25 -14.49 -6.47
N PRO A 177 1.78 -15.19 -5.46
CA PRO A 177 1.14 -15.31 -4.15
C PRO A 177 1.00 -13.96 -3.42
N CYS A 178 1.85 -12.98 -3.71
CA CYS A 178 1.77 -11.65 -3.09
C CYS A 178 0.52 -10.85 -3.49
N LEU A 179 -0.22 -11.23 -4.54
CA LEU A 179 -1.37 -10.47 -5.02
C LEU A 179 -2.53 -10.41 -4.00
N GLU A 180 -2.77 -11.51 -3.28
CA GLU A 180 -3.85 -11.56 -2.29
C GLU A 180 -3.61 -10.59 -1.13
N GLU A 181 -2.34 -10.47 -0.71
CA GLU A 181 -1.93 -9.54 0.35
C GLU A 181 -2.07 -8.09 -0.09
N GLU A 182 -1.71 -7.75 -1.32
CA GLU A 182 -1.90 -6.39 -1.86
C GLU A 182 -3.38 -6.01 -1.97
N LEU A 183 -4.24 -6.94 -2.37
CA LEU A 183 -5.69 -6.70 -2.38
C LEU A 183 -6.25 -6.49 -0.97
N LYS A 184 -5.76 -7.26 0.00
CA LYS A 184 -6.11 -7.08 1.41
C LYS A 184 -5.66 -5.70 1.90
N PHE A 185 -4.43 -5.29 1.59
CA PHE A 185 -3.92 -3.95 1.90
C PHE A 185 -4.82 -2.86 1.33
N ILE A 186 -5.26 -2.96 0.06
CA ILE A 186 -6.17 -1.97 -0.54
C ILE A 186 -7.49 -1.90 0.25
N LYS A 187 -8.09 -3.04 0.59
CA LYS A 187 -9.37 -3.09 1.31
C LYS A 187 -9.27 -2.46 2.71
N GLU A 188 -8.19 -2.73 3.42
CA GLU A 188 -7.97 -2.22 4.78
C GLU A 188 -7.59 -0.73 4.79
N LYS A 189 -6.73 -0.31 3.84
CA LYS A 189 -6.19 1.06 3.82
C LYS A 189 -7.07 2.06 3.09
N PHE A 190 -7.85 1.62 2.11
CA PHE A 190 -8.68 2.46 1.24
C PHE A 190 -10.12 1.94 1.13
N PRO A 191 -10.86 1.81 2.26
CA PRO A 191 -12.19 1.20 2.29
C PRO A 191 -13.25 1.98 1.48
N GLU A 192 -13.02 3.26 1.19
CA GLU A 192 -13.92 4.12 0.42
C GLU A 192 -13.74 3.97 -1.11
N GLN A 193 -12.70 3.28 -1.55
CA GLN A 193 -12.42 3.08 -2.98
C GLN A 193 -13.22 1.91 -3.54
N ASN A 194 -13.55 1.96 -4.83
CA ASN A 194 -14.17 0.83 -5.51
C ASN A 194 -13.25 -0.40 -5.43
N GLU A 195 -13.83 -1.60 -5.33
CA GLU A 195 -13.07 -2.84 -5.36
C GLU A 195 -12.27 -2.94 -6.66
N PRO A 196 -10.95 -3.22 -6.59
CA PRO A 196 -10.14 -3.42 -7.78
C PRO A 196 -10.69 -4.56 -8.65
N ILE A 197 -10.85 -4.30 -9.95
CA ILE A 197 -11.23 -5.30 -10.93
C ILE A 197 -9.99 -5.97 -11.52
N ASN A 198 -10.07 -7.26 -11.81
CA ASN A 198 -9.03 -8.00 -12.51
C ASN A 198 -8.93 -7.49 -13.96
N LEU A 199 -7.70 -7.19 -14.40
CA LEU A 199 -7.41 -6.75 -15.75
C LEU A 199 -6.98 -7.91 -16.63
N TYR A 200 -7.25 -7.82 -17.93
CA TYR A 200 -6.67 -8.77 -18.88
C TYR A 200 -5.13 -8.64 -18.85
N THR A 201 -4.41 -9.75 -18.99
CA THR A 201 -2.93 -9.74 -19.02
C THR A 201 -2.35 -9.54 -20.43
N SER A 202 -3.18 -9.67 -21.48
CA SER A 202 -2.76 -9.80 -22.88
C SER A 202 -2.35 -8.52 -23.62
N CYS A 203 -2.13 -7.37 -22.95
CA CYS A 203 -1.66 -6.16 -23.64
C CYS A 203 -0.15 -6.11 -23.89
N LEU A 204 0.64 -6.96 -23.22
CA LEU A 204 2.09 -7.01 -23.37
C LEU A 204 2.57 -8.06 -24.39
N ASN A 205 1.66 -8.88 -24.92
CA ASN A 205 1.95 -10.00 -25.82
C ASN A 205 1.64 -9.58 -27.26
N LYS A 206 2.53 -8.80 -27.87
CA LYS A 206 2.57 -8.54 -29.32
C LYS A 206 3.98 -8.20 -29.76
#